data_AF-A0A2D6E703-F1
#
_entry.id   AF-A0A2D6E703-F1
#
_cell.length_a   1.000
_cell.length_b   1.000
_cell.length_c   1.000
_cell.angle_alpha   90.00
_cell.angle_beta   90.00
_cell.angle_gamma   90.00
#
_symmetry.space_group_name_H-M   'P 1'
#
loop_
_entity.id
_entity.type
_entity.pdbx_description
1 polymer ?
#
loop_
_entity_poly.entity_id
_entity_poly.type
_entity_poly.pdbx_seq_one_letter_code
_entity_poly.pdbx_strand_id
1 'polypeptide(L)'
;MARFTKILKNKAMKKLATDKKIHELAYRRSKKKFDLYKKRLLTQFTSHPITKEIEAGPDASNSSETIAGSGNLFSFIGFNYSDRPIAPIWSLLNSGVSLLKSKPNIRKTKNRVYISYRINIPTEEQFTSVSKMPWETGSWLYRIERGISGIGHYMFENYIRASRSRTGIQVDGKMRQGMYKRTSYISAILNTFRKGVSK
;
A
#
# COMPACT_ATOMS: atom_id res chain seq x y z
N MET A 1 34.90 -18.66 40.63
CA MET A 1 34.31 -19.52 39.58
C MET A 1 33.52 -18.80 38.46
N ALA A 2 33.15 -17.52 38.55
CA ALA A 2 32.26 -16.87 37.57
C ALA A 2 32.88 -16.39 36.23
N ARG A 3 34.21 -16.23 36.14
CA ARG A 3 34.88 -15.59 34.98
C ARG A 3 34.93 -16.49 33.74
N PHE A 4 35.21 -17.78 33.91
CA PHE A 4 35.22 -18.78 32.84
C PHE A 4 33.84 -18.99 32.20
N THR A 5 32.79 -19.04 33.03
CA THR A 5 31.40 -19.20 32.57
C THR A 5 30.95 -18.03 31.70
N LYS A 6 31.38 -16.81 32.02
CA LYS A 6 31.10 -15.59 31.22
C LYS A 6 31.81 -15.61 29.86
N ILE A 7 33.06 -16.09 29.82
CA ILE A 7 33.86 -16.21 28.58
C ILE A 7 33.26 -17.28 27.64
N LEU A 8 32.89 -18.45 28.17
CA LEU A 8 32.26 -19.52 27.39
C LEU A 8 30.89 -19.09 26.82
N LYS A 9 30.07 -18.39 27.61
CA LYS A 9 28.82 -17.79 27.14
C LYS A 9 29.06 -16.80 26.00
N ASN A 10 30.04 -15.90 26.12
CA ASN A 10 30.36 -14.95 25.05
C ASN A 10 30.85 -15.64 23.75
N LYS A 11 31.66 -16.69 23.86
CA LYS A 11 32.15 -17.47 22.71
C LYS A 11 31.02 -18.22 22.01
N ALA A 12 30.10 -18.84 22.77
CA ALA A 12 28.91 -19.48 22.23
C ALA A 12 27.97 -18.48 21.53
N MET A 13 27.77 -17.29 22.12
CA MET A 13 26.95 -16.22 21.54
C MET A 13 27.56 -15.65 20.26
N LYS A 14 28.90 -15.57 20.18
CA LYS A 14 29.60 -15.20 18.95
C LYS A 14 29.39 -16.26 17.86
N LYS A 15 29.51 -17.54 18.21
CA LYS A 15 29.28 -18.67 17.28
C LYS A 15 27.84 -18.67 16.73
N LEU A 16 26.82 -18.54 17.59
CA LEU A 16 25.41 -18.41 17.19
C LEU A 16 25.16 -17.24 16.23
N ALA A 17 25.86 -16.12 16.44
CA ALA A 17 25.72 -14.93 15.61
C ALA A 17 26.45 -15.03 14.26
N THR A 18 27.34 -15.99 14.06
CA THR A 18 28.12 -16.16 12.80
C THR A 18 27.81 -17.47 12.08
N ASP A 19 27.03 -18.36 12.70
CA ASP A 19 26.71 -19.66 12.13
C ASP A 19 25.78 -19.52 10.91
N LYS A 20 26.28 -19.98 9.76
CA LYS A 20 25.57 -19.95 8.47
C LYS A 20 24.24 -20.70 8.51
N LYS A 21 24.18 -21.85 9.20
CA LYS A 21 22.95 -22.65 9.32
C LYS A 21 21.90 -21.92 10.16
N ILE A 22 22.33 -21.23 11.21
CA ILE A 22 21.44 -20.39 12.04
C ILE A 22 20.90 -19.21 11.23
N HIS A 23 21.75 -18.55 10.45
CA HIS A 23 21.33 -17.45 9.56
C HIS A 23 20.36 -17.94 8.49
N GLU A 24 20.60 -19.10 7.90
CA GLU A 24 19.70 -19.68 6.90
C GLU A 24 18.35 -20.06 7.51
N LEU A 25 18.35 -20.67 8.70
CA LEU A 25 17.12 -21.01 9.42
C LEU A 25 16.34 -19.76 9.84
N ALA A 26 17.03 -18.73 10.33
CA ALA A 26 16.44 -17.45 10.68
C ALA A 26 15.81 -16.80 9.45
N TYR A 27 16.54 -16.73 8.33
CA TYR A 27 16.02 -16.19 7.07
C TYR A 27 14.79 -16.95 6.61
N ARG A 28 14.81 -18.29 6.60
CA ARG A 28 13.68 -19.12 6.18
C ARG A 28 12.44 -18.85 7.02
N ARG A 29 12.59 -18.72 8.35
CA ARG A 29 11.49 -18.37 9.25
C ARG A 29 10.97 -16.96 9.00
N SER A 30 11.85 -15.98 8.88
CA SER A 30 11.48 -14.60 8.57
C SER A 30 10.79 -14.49 7.21
N LYS A 31 11.27 -15.22 6.20
CA LYS A 31 10.70 -15.29 4.85
C LYS A 31 9.30 -15.88 4.86
N LYS A 32 9.08 -17.01 5.55
CA LYS A 32 7.73 -17.59 5.69
C LYS A 32 6.74 -16.61 6.33
N LYS A 33 7.16 -15.90 7.39
CA LYS A 33 6.32 -14.88 8.04
C LYS A 33 6.08 -13.68 7.11
N PHE A 34 7.12 -13.18 6.46
CA PHE A 34 7.04 -12.10 5.48
C PHE A 34 6.07 -12.45 4.34
N ASP A 35 6.17 -13.64 3.76
CA ASP A 35 5.31 -14.08 2.64
C ASP A 35 3.84 -14.17 3.06
N LEU A 36 3.56 -14.63 4.28
CA LEU A 36 2.21 -14.61 4.86
C LEU A 36 1.65 -13.18 4.92
N TYR A 37 2.42 -12.22 5.44
CA TYR A 37 1.96 -10.83 5.54
C TYR A 37 1.92 -10.12 4.18
N LYS A 38 2.82 -10.47 3.25
CA LYS A 38 2.77 -9.96 1.88
C LYS A 38 1.54 -10.45 1.15
N LYS A 39 1.16 -11.72 1.30
CA LYS A 39 -0.11 -12.25 0.77
C LYS A 39 -1.30 -11.46 1.34
N ARG A 40 -1.33 -11.25 2.66
CA ARG A 40 -2.38 -10.45 3.32
C ARG A 40 -2.42 -9.01 2.81
N LEU A 41 -1.27 -8.37 2.62
CA LEU A 41 -1.15 -7.02 2.05
C LEU A 41 -1.82 -6.96 0.66
N LEU A 42 -1.45 -7.87 -0.23
CA LEU A 42 -2.02 -7.92 -1.59
C LEU A 42 -3.52 -8.24 -1.58
N THR A 43 -3.96 -9.16 -0.70
CA THR A 43 -5.38 -9.47 -0.54
C THR A 43 -6.16 -8.27 0.00
N GLN A 44 -5.65 -7.57 1.01
CA GLN A 44 -6.28 -6.35 1.53
C GLN A 44 -6.39 -5.28 0.45
N PHE A 45 -5.36 -5.12 -0.37
CA PHE A 45 -5.37 -4.21 -1.50
C PHE A 45 -6.45 -4.60 -2.52
N THR A 46 -6.47 -5.83 -3.04
CA THR A 46 -7.43 -6.23 -4.08
C THR A 46 -8.88 -6.36 -3.58
N SER A 47 -9.08 -6.63 -2.28
CA SER A 47 -10.42 -6.74 -1.71
C SER A 47 -11.03 -5.40 -1.29
N HIS A 48 -10.22 -4.33 -1.23
CA HIS A 48 -10.67 -3.01 -0.79
C HIS A 48 -11.75 -2.43 -1.71
N PRO A 49 -12.84 -1.82 -1.18
CA PRO A 49 -13.90 -1.21 -1.99
C PRO A 49 -13.38 -0.22 -3.03
N ILE A 50 -12.47 0.69 -2.63
CA ILE A 50 -11.81 1.63 -3.55
C ILE A 50 -11.12 0.92 -4.72
N THR A 51 -10.34 -0.14 -4.45
CA THR A 51 -9.65 -0.88 -5.51
C THR A 51 -10.64 -1.52 -6.47
N LYS A 52 -11.69 -2.15 -5.94
CA LYS A 52 -12.72 -2.80 -6.75
C LYS A 52 -13.48 -1.81 -7.61
N GLU A 53 -13.83 -0.67 -7.05
CA GLU A 53 -14.55 0.39 -7.77
C GLU A 53 -13.73 0.97 -8.92
N ILE A 54 -12.45 1.29 -8.66
CA ILE A 54 -11.57 1.84 -9.70
C ILE A 54 -11.23 0.76 -10.75
N GLU A 55 -11.02 -0.49 -10.35
CA GLU A 55 -10.74 -1.59 -11.29
C GLU A 55 -11.94 -1.91 -12.18
N ALA A 56 -13.17 -1.78 -11.65
CA ALA A 56 -14.41 -1.98 -12.40
C ALA A 56 -14.71 -0.85 -13.41
N GLY A 57 -13.94 0.25 -13.36
CA GLY A 57 -13.97 1.28 -14.38
C GLY A 57 -15.13 2.28 -14.27
N PRO A 58 -15.43 3.00 -15.35
CA PRO A 58 -16.35 4.15 -15.33
C PRO A 58 -17.83 3.77 -15.15
N ASP A 59 -18.19 2.52 -15.39
CA ASP A 59 -19.57 2.00 -15.24
C ASP A 59 -19.80 1.35 -13.87
N ALA A 60 -18.78 1.35 -12.99
CA ALA A 60 -18.87 0.77 -11.66
C ALA A 60 -19.85 1.56 -10.76
N SER A 61 -20.52 0.86 -9.84
CA SER A 61 -21.23 1.51 -8.75
C SER A 61 -20.24 2.09 -7.71
N ASN A 62 -20.63 3.17 -7.02
CA ASN A 62 -19.91 3.75 -5.87
C ASN A 62 -19.88 2.83 -4.63
N SER A 63 -19.19 1.69 -4.74
CA SER A 63 -19.08 0.69 -3.67
C SER A 63 -18.23 1.17 -2.49
N SER A 64 -17.41 2.20 -2.70
CA SER A 64 -16.61 2.85 -1.66
C SER A 64 -17.36 3.91 -0.87
N GLU A 65 -18.57 4.30 -1.30
CA GLU A 65 -19.38 5.38 -0.73
C GLU A 65 -18.62 6.71 -0.59
N THR A 66 -17.59 6.93 -1.41
CA THR A 66 -16.72 8.11 -1.29
C THR A 66 -17.38 9.37 -1.85
N ILE A 67 -18.36 9.19 -2.73
CA ILE A 67 -19.11 10.28 -3.37
C ILE A 67 -20.56 10.27 -2.84
N ALA A 68 -20.99 11.34 -2.19
CA ALA A 68 -22.41 11.52 -1.86
C ALA A 68 -23.19 11.95 -3.11
N GLY A 69 -23.69 10.99 -3.90
CA GLY A 69 -24.45 11.24 -5.12
C GLY A 69 -24.30 10.15 -6.18
N SER A 70 -24.65 10.49 -7.42
CA SER A 70 -24.49 9.61 -8.59
C SER A 70 -23.04 9.64 -9.10
N GLY A 71 -22.56 8.49 -9.57
CA GLY A 71 -21.23 8.33 -10.16
C GLY A 71 -20.31 7.43 -9.35
N ASN A 72 -19.00 7.50 -9.63
CA ASN A 72 -17.97 6.67 -8.98
C ASN A 72 -16.60 7.37 -8.96
N LEU A 73 -15.67 6.84 -8.18
CA LEU A 73 -14.29 7.33 -8.06
C LEU A 73 -13.56 7.38 -9.39
N PHE A 74 -13.76 6.39 -10.27
CA PHE A 74 -13.04 6.30 -11.53
C PHE A 74 -13.33 7.53 -12.42
N SER A 75 -14.61 7.83 -12.57
CA SER A 75 -15.09 8.96 -13.36
C SER A 75 -14.87 10.30 -12.66
N PHE A 76 -14.95 10.35 -11.32
CA PHE A 76 -14.68 11.56 -10.55
C PHE A 76 -13.20 11.97 -10.57
N ILE A 77 -12.28 11.01 -10.44
CA ILE A 77 -10.84 11.27 -10.61
C ILE A 77 -10.52 11.66 -12.06
N GLY A 78 -11.37 11.26 -13.02
CA GLY A 78 -11.25 11.65 -14.42
C GLY A 78 -10.25 10.78 -15.20
N PHE A 79 -10.18 9.50 -14.87
CA PHE A 79 -9.45 8.53 -15.69
C PHE A 79 -10.08 8.37 -17.07
N ASN A 80 -9.28 8.04 -18.07
CA ASN A 80 -9.81 7.68 -19.38
C ASN A 80 -10.50 6.32 -19.30
N TYR A 81 -11.52 6.08 -20.13
CA TYR A 81 -12.30 4.83 -20.12
C TYR A 81 -11.45 3.54 -20.15
N SER A 82 -10.31 3.54 -20.85
CA SER A 82 -9.42 2.38 -20.98
C SER A 82 -8.28 2.33 -19.96
N ASP A 83 -8.18 3.30 -19.04
CA ASP A 83 -7.09 3.37 -18.08
C ASP A 83 -7.17 2.22 -17.06
N ARG A 84 -6.00 1.70 -16.66
CA ARG A 84 -5.87 0.69 -15.60
C ARG A 84 -5.02 1.23 -14.44
N PRO A 85 -5.54 2.20 -13.67
CA PRO A 85 -4.75 2.92 -12.66
C PRO A 85 -4.37 2.05 -11.45
N ILE A 86 -5.07 0.93 -11.19
CA ILE A 86 -4.72 -0.01 -10.12
C ILE A 86 -3.51 -0.88 -10.47
N ALA A 87 -3.36 -1.28 -11.74
CA ALA A 87 -2.31 -2.18 -12.20
C ALA A 87 -0.88 -1.74 -11.81
N PRO A 88 -0.45 -0.46 -12.00
CA PRO A 88 0.88 -0.04 -11.60
C PRO A 88 1.07 -0.05 -10.07
N ILE A 89 0.02 0.21 -9.29
CA ILE A 89 0.06 0.13 -7.82
C ILE A 89 0.21 -1.32 -7.36
N TRP A 90 -0.55 -2.23 -7.97
CA TRP A 90 -0.44 -3.66 -7.71
C TRP A 90 0.96 -4.17 -8.03
N SER A 91 1.52 -3.77 -9.18
CA SER A 91 2.89 -4.14 -9.58
C SER A 91 3.93 -3.61 -8.57
N LEU A 92 3.77 -2.36 -8.12
CA LEU A 92 4.66 -1.76 -7.13
C LEU A 92 4.57 -2.48 -5.77
N LEU A 93 3.38 -2.88 -5.32
CA LEU A 93 3.20 -3.65 -4.09
C LEU A 93 3.75 -5.08 -4.22
N ASN A 94 3.49 -5.74 -5.36
CA ASN A 94 3.89 -7.13 -5.57
C ASN A 94 5.40 -7.26 -5.79
N SER A 95 6.02 -6.38 -6.56
CA SER A 95 7.45 -6.45 -6.88
C SER A 95 8.32 -5.62 -5.94
N GLY A 96 7.84 -4.46 -5.51
CA GLY A 96 8.59 -3.53 -4.68
C GLY A 96 8.70 -3.93 -3.22
N VAL A 97 7.71 -4.67 -2.68
CA VAL A 97 7.76 -5.18 -1.30
C VAL A 97 8.55 -6.49 -1.25
N SER A 98 9.77 -6.43 -0.69
CA SER A 98 10.69 -7.57 -0.70
C SER A 98 11.47 -7.71 0.62
N LEU A 99 11.87 -8.93 0.95
CA LEU A 99 12.70 -9.24 2.11
C LEU A 99 14.17 -9.38 1.67
N LEU A 100 15.02 -8.49 2.17
CA LEU A 100 16.44 -8.50 1.83
C LEU A 100 17.17 -9.58 2.64
N LYS A 101 17.74 -10.56 1.93
CA LYS A 101 18.55 -11.65 2.54
C LYS A 101 19.93 -11.14 3.00
N SER A 102 20.45 -10.09 2.36
CA SER A 102 21.78 -9.57 2.62
C SER A 102 21.83 -8.74 3.90
N LYS A 103 22.97 -8.82 4.60
CA LYS A 103 23.30 -8.01 5.79
C LYS A 103 22.20 -8.04 6.88
N PRO A 104 21.93 -9.21 7.49
CA PRO A 104 21.01 -9.28 8.62
C PRO A 104 21.48 -8.37 9.75
N ASN A 105 20.53 -7.71 10.41
CA ASN A 105 20.80 -6.93 11.60
C ASN A 105 20.84 -7.88 12.81
N ILE A 106 22.00 -7.96 13.46
CA ILE A 106 22.24 -8.87 14.57
C ILE A 106 22.34 -8.05 15.85
N ARG A 107 21.36 -8.21 16.74
CA ARG A 107 21.38 -7.60 18.07
C ARG A 107 21.63 -8.65 19.13
N LYS A 108 22.63 -8.42 19.98
CA LYS A 108 23.00 -9.33 21.07
C LYS A 108 22.55 -8.73 22.39
N THR A 109 21.91 -9.55 23.22
CA THR A 109 21.59 -9.23 24.63
C THR A 109 22.30 -10.23 25.53
N LYS A 110 22.23 -10.06 26.87
CA LYS A 110 22.91 -10.94 27.83
C LYS A 110 22.65 -12.43 27.58
N ASN A 111 21.44 -12.80 27.15
CA ASN A 111 21.02 -14.21 26.99
C ASN A 111 20.43 -14.55 25.60
N ARG A 112 20.28 -13.59 24.67
CA ARG A 112 19.59 -13.81 23.38
C ARG A 112 20.30 -13.12 22.21
N VAL A 113 20.30 -13.78 21.05
CA VAL A 113 20.70 -13.20 19.77
C VAL A 113 19.44 -12.99 18.94
N TYR A 114 19.20 -11.77 18.51
CA TYR A 114 18.14 -11.41 17.59
C TYR A 114 18.75 -11.22 16.21
N ILE A 115 18.22 -11.93 15.22
CA ILE A 115 18.59 -11.80 13.81
C ILE A 115 17.35 -11.25 13.10
N SER A 116 17.43 -10.03 12.61
CA SER A 116 16.36 -9.40 11.83
C SER A 116 16.82 -9.08 10.41
N TYR A 117 15.88 -9.11 9.48
CA TYR A 117 16.12 -8.83 8.07
C TYR A 117 15.44 -7.53 7.69
N ARG A 118 16.09 -6.79 6.79
CA ARG A 118 15.52 -5.55 6.27
C ARG A 118 14.43 -5.86 5.27
N ILE A 119 13.34 -5.11 5.32
CA ILE A 119 12.24 -5.18 4.37
C ILE A 119 12.32 -3.93 3.51
N ASN A 120 12.32 -4.12 2.19
CA ASN A 120 12.13 -3.04 1.24
C ASN A 120 10.62 -2.79 1.09
N ILE A 121 10.20 -1.54 1.27
CA ILE A 121 8.83 -1.09 1.03
C ILE A 121 8.96 0.14 0.11
N PRO A 122 8.16 0.22 -0.98
CA PRO A 122 8.18 1.40 -1.83
C PRO A 122 7.92 2.70 -1.05
N THR A 123 8.60 3.77 -1.46
CA THR A 123 8.47 5.09 -0.84
C THR A 123 7.18 5.78 -1.27
N GLU A 124 6.77 6.81 -0.52
CA GLU A 124 5.63 7.66 -0.90
C GLU A 124 5.82 8.30 -2.28
N GLU A 125 7.05 8.67 -2.63
CA GLU A 125 7.41 9.19 -3.95
C GLU A 125 7.21 8.14 -5.06
N GLN A 126 7.59 6.89 -4.81
CA GLN A 126 7.37 5.80 -5.76
C GLN A 126 5.88 5.50 -5.97
N PHE A 127 5.06 5.58 -4.92
CA PHE A 127 3.60 5.50 -5.08
C PHE A 127 3.06 6.70 -5.84
N THR A 128 3.54 7.90 -5.52
CA THR A 128 3.08 9.15 -6.14
C THR A 128 3.41 9.20 -7.63
N SER A 129 4.57 8.72 -8.03
CA SER A 129 5.00 8.72 -9.44
C SER A 129 4.10 7.87 -10.34
N VAL A 130 3.54 6.78 -9.82
CA VAL A 130 2.65 5.87 -10.55
C VAL A 130 1.16 6.17 -10.36
N SER A 131 0.80 7.14 -9.52
CA SER A 131 -0.59 7.49 -9.20
C SER A 131 -0.89 8.99 -9.34
N LYS A 132 -0.24 9.64 -10.31
CA LYS A 132 -0.46 11.07 -10.56
C LYS A 132 -1.92 11.36 -10.88
N MET A 133 -2.43 12.46 -10.35
CA MET A 133 -3.77 12.97 -10.66
C MET A 133 -3.84 13.40 -12.14
N PRO A 134 -4.96 13.16 -12.85
CA PRO A 134 -5.10 13.55 -14.25
C PRO A 134 -5.26 15.06 -14.51
N TRP A 135 -5.68 15.83 -13.50
CA TRP A 135 -6.03 17.26 -13.63
C TRP A 135 -5.64 18.12 -12.42
N GLU A 136 -5.08 17.53 -11.35
CA GLU A 136 -4.60 18.26 -10.17
C GLU A 136 -3.14 17.88 -9.88
N THR A 137 -2.45 18.66 -9.06
CA THR A 137 -1.14 18.27 -8.52
C THR A 137 -1.26 17.22 -7.41
N GLY A 138 -0.31 16.28 -7.41
CA GLY A 138 -0.22 15.21 -6.43
C GLY A 138 -0.75 13.88 -6.93
N SER A 139 -1.05 13.00 -5.99
CA SER A 139 -1.44 11.60 -6.27
C SER A 139 -2.86 11.31 -5.87
N TRP A 140 -3.61 10.68 -6.77
CA TRP A 140 -4.99 10.27 -6.51
C TRP A 140 -5.06 9.28 -5.33
N LEU A 141 -4.03 8.44 -5.20
CA LEU A 141 -3.95 7.42 -4.17
C LEU A 141 -3.98 8.02 -2.75
N TYR A 142 -3.28 9.15 -2.55
CA TYR A 142 -3.27 9.86 -1.27
C TYR A 142 -4.41 10.87 -1.12
N ARG A 143 -4.84 11.47 -2.24
CA ARG A 143 -5.99 12.39 -2.24
C ARG A 143 -7.28 11.68 -1.84
N ILE A 144 -7.43 10.39 -2.12
CA ILE A 144 -8.60 9.64 -1.65
C ILE A 144 -8.74 9.67 -0.12
N GLU A 145 -7.62 9.66 0.59
CA GLU A 145 -7.57 9.70 2.06
C GLU A 145 -7.60 11.12 2.62
N ARG A 146 -6.92 12.07 1.94
CA ARG A 146 -6.81 13.47 2.38
C ARG A 146 -8.01 14.33 1.97
N GLY A 147 -8.74 13.91 0.94
CA GLY A 147 -9.80 14.67 0.28
C GLY A 147 -9.41 15.06 -1.14
N ILE A 148 -10.38 14.95 -2.05
CA ILE A 148 -10.30 15.45 -3.43
C ILE A 148 -11.22 16.68 -3.53
N SER A 149 -10.71 17.76 -4.10
CA SER A 149 -11.47 19.00 -4.34
C SER A 149 -12.41 18.84 -5.53
N GLY A 150 -13.39 19.75 -5.70
CA GLY A 150 -14.20 19.81 -6.92
C GLY A 150 -15.44 18.91 -6.95
N ILE A 151 -15.77 18.21 -5.86
CA ILE A 151 -16.97 17.36 -5.78
C ILE A 151 -18.28 18.14 -6.02
N GLY A 152 -18.35 19.42 -5.64
CA GLY A 152 -19.53 20.26 -5.88
C GLY A 152 -19.76 20.65 -7.34
N HIS A 153 -18.76 20.42 -8.19
CA HIS A 153 -18.77 20.70 -9.63
C HIS A 153 -18.90 19.42 -10.46
N TYR A 154 -18.89 18.24 -9.82
CA TYR A 154 -18.93 16.97 -10.51
C TYR A 154 -20.36 16.64 -10.95
N MET A 155 -20.52 16.34 -12.23
CA MET A 155 -21.73 15.81 -12.83
C MET A 155 -21.44 14.43 -13.41
N PHE A 156 -22.28 13.47 -13.05
CA PHE A 156 -22.29 12.12 -13.62
C PHE A 156 -23.47 11.97 -14.57
N GLU A 157 -23.21 11.56 -15.80
CA GLU A 157 -24.20 11.28 -16.83
C GLU A 157 -23.61 10.23 -17.77
N ASN A 158 -24.42 9.32 -18.32
CA ASN A 158 -23.91 8.29 -19.22
C ASN A 158 -23.65 8.85 -20.63
N TYR A 159 -22.62 8.34 -21.31
CA TYR A 159 -22.29 8.64 -22.71
C TYR A 159 -21.96 10.12 -23.02
N ILE A 160 -21.29 10.82 -22.10
CA ILE A 160 -20.83 12.20 -22.34
C ILE A 160 -19.66 12.19 -23.32
N ARG A 161 -19.86 12.68 -24.56
CA ARG A 161 -18.79 12.76 -25.58
C ARG A 161 -17.60 13.61 -25.16
N ALA A 162 -17.83 14.65 -24.37
CA ALA A 162 -16.79 15.54 -23.84
C ALA A 162 -16.04 14.97 -22.61
N SER A 163 -16.48 13.82 -22.06
CA SER A 163 -15.88 13.20 -20.88
C SER A 163 -14.77 12.21 -21.26
N ARG A 164 -13.65 12.26 -20.52
CA ARG A 164 -12.55 11.30 -20.64
C ARG A 164 -12.96 9.87 -20.27
N SER A 165 -13.80 9.74 -19.25
CA SER A 165 -14.36 8.47 -18.79
C SER A 165 -15.66 8.10 -19.51
N ARG A 166 -16.21 9.02 -20.31
CA ARG A 166 -17.57 8.97 -20.91
C ARG A 166 -18.71 9.05 -19.91
N THR A 167 -18.42 9.16 -18.61
CA THR A 167 -19.43 9.09 -17.55
C THR A 167 -19.38 10.25 -16.55
N GLY A 168 -18.36 11.11 -16.59
CA GLY A 168 -18.27 12.24 -15.66
C GLY A 168 -17.56 13.48 -16.19
N ILE A 169 -18.08 14.67 -15.87
CA ILE A 169 -17.43 15.96 -16.16
C ILE A 169 -17.47 16.89 -14.93
N GLN A 170 -16.57 17.88 -14.91
CA GLN A 170 -16.69 19.02 -14.00
C GLN A 170 -17.35 20.18 -14.75
N VAL A 171 -18.34 20.81 -14.13
CA VAL A 171 -19.06 21.97 -14.67
C VAL A 171 -18.75 23.24 -13.87
N ASP A 172 -18.79 24.40 -14.53
CA ASP A 172 -18.44 25.69 -13.91
C ASP A 172 -19.44 26.11 -12.80
N GLY A 173 -20.69 25.67 -12.90
CA GLY A 173 -21.71 25.87 -11.86
C GLY A 173 -21.60 24.88 -10.70
N LYS A 174 -21.92 25.31 -9.47
CA LYS A 174 -22.08 24.37 -8.35
C LYS A 174 -23.37 23.56 -8.56
N MET A 175 -23.23 22.28 -8.85
CA MET A 175 -24.36 21.38 -9.11
C MET A 175 -25.04 20.95 -7.81
N ARG A 176 -24.25 20.63 -6.76
CA ARG A 176 -24.76 20.15 -5.46
C ARG A 176 -23.80 20.49 -4.32
N GLN A 177 -24.30 20.55 -3.08
CA GLN A 177 -23.47 20.36 -1.87
C GLN A 177 -23.10 18.87 -1.74
N GLY A 178 -22.40 18.30 -2.74
CA GLY A 178 -21.85 16.96 -2.62
C GLY A 178 -20.72 16.97 -1.61
N MET A 179 -20.70 16.00 -0.69
CA MET A 179 -19.60 15.83 0.26
C MET A 179 -18.76 14.62 -0.14
N TYR A 180 -17.45 14.83 -0.25
CA TYR A 180 -16.50 13.74 -0.45
C TYR A 180 -16.19 13.06 0.90
N LYS A 181 -16.49 11.77 1.01
CA LYS A 181 -16.23 10.97 2.22
C LYS A 181 -14.82 10.39 2.13
N ARG A 182 -13.91 10.95 2.94
CA ARG A 182 -12.53 10.46 3.07
C ARG A 182 -12.54 9.03 3.58
N THR A 183 -11.83 8.16 2.89
CA THR A 183 -11.73 6.74 3.23
C THR A 183 -10.27 6.34 3.31
N SER A 184 -9.87 5.72 4.43
CA SER A 184 -8.51 5.19 4.58
C SER A 184 -8.26 4.07 3.59
N TYR A 185 -7.11 4.06 2.93
CA TYR A 185 -6.82 3.14 1.85
C TYR A 185 -5.38 2.63 1.93
N ILE A 186 -4.46 3.12 1.09
CA ILE A 186 -3.10 2.62 1.01
C ILE A 186 -2.32 2.79 2.32
N SER A 187 -2.52 3.89 3.04
CA SER A 187 -1.78 4.16 4.28
C SER A 187 -2.15 3.17 5.37
N ALA A 188 -3.45 2.85 5.50
CA ALA A 188 -3.97 1.86 6.45
C ALA A 188 -3.51 0.44 6.09
N ILE A 189 -3.54 0.09 4.81
CA ILE A 189 -3.06 -1.20 4.29
C ILE A 189 -1.56 -1.38 4.59
N LEU A 190 -0.72 -0.39 4.28
CA LEU A 190 0.72 -0.44 4.55
C LEU A 190 1.02 -0.44 6.06
N ASN A 191 0.25 0.28 6.88
CA ASN A 191 0.41 0.27 8.33
C ASN A 191 0.11 -1.12 8.92
N THR A 192 -0.95 -1.78 8.43
CA THR A 192 -1.28 -3.15 8.83
C THR A 192 -0.17 -4.13 8.49
N PHE A 193 0.42 -4.00 7.29
CA PHE A 193 1.58 -4.79 6.89
C PHE A 193 2.79 -4.54 7.80
N ARG A 194 3.17 -3.27 8.03
CA ARG A 194 4.30 -2.88 8.92
C ARG A 194 4.13 -3.44 10.33
N LYS A 195 2.93 -3.34 10.90
CA LYS A 195 2.60 -3.92 12.22
C LYS A 195 2.70 -5.45 12.21
N GLY A 196 2.26 -6.09 11.13
CA GLY A 196 2.29 -7.55 10.99
C GLY A 196 3.71 -8.13 10.96
N VAL A 197 4.62 -7.50 10.21
CA VAL A 197 6.01 -7.96 10.07
C VAL A 197 6.91 -7.59 11.25
N SER A 198 6.50 -6.61 12.07
CA SER A 198 7.23 -6.16 13.27
C SER A 198 6.95 -7.02 14.52
N LYS A 199 5.77 -7.65 14.58
CA LYS A 199 5.46 -8.70 15.57
C LYS A 199 6.33 -9.93 15.32
#